data_AF-A0A6I1FBG8-F1
#
_entry.id   AF-A0A6I1FBG8-F1
#
_cell.length_a   1.000
_cell.length_b   1.000
_cell.length_c   1.000
_cell.angle_alpha   90.00
_cell.angle_beta   90.00
_cell.angle_gamma   90.00
#
_symmetry.space_group_name_H-M   'P 1'
#
loop_
_entity.id
_entity.type
_entity.pdbx_description
1 polymer ?
#
loop_
_entity_poly.entity_id
_entity_poly.type
_entity_poly.pdbx_seq_one_letter_code
_entity_poly.pdbx_strand_id
1 'polypeptide(L)'
;MLFRQYLHTNPVAASYFFGCGSPSQGVVVDPLEDQVNFYVEEAEKLGMNIVYAIDTHLHADHVSGARKLAEKTGAKDLYQSLQKITQLEDHIEVYPGAFSGSVCGRGLSGKPSSTIGFEKRHNEAMKFDNEKEFVEFMTSNVPPQPEGFKEMRKTNQGK
;
A
#
# COMPACT_ATOMS: atom_id res chain seq x y z
N MET A 1 6.12 18.41 12.57
CA MET A 1 5.89 17.29 11.64
C MET A 1 4.76 17.68 10.72
N LEU A 2 4.95 17.55 9.42
CA LEU A 2 3.93 17.78 8.40
C LEU A 2 3.55 16.44 7.79
N PHE A 3 2.26 16.20 7.59
CA PHE A 3 1.74 15.02 6.93
C PHE A 3 0.68 15.42 5.91
N ARG A 4 0.78 14.92 4.69
CA ARG A 4 -0.23 15.06 3.64
C ARG A 4 -0.47 13.71 2.98
N GLN A 5 -1.74 13.40 2.76
CA GLN A 5 -2.18 12.28 1.94
C GLN A 5 -2.67 12.84 0.60
N TYR A 6 -2.22 12.26 -0.49
CA TYR A 6 -2.68 12.54 -1.84
C TYR A 6 -3.40 11.30 -2.36
N LEU A 7 -4.65 11.49 -2.80
CA LEU A 7 -5.50 10.42 -3.31
C LEU A 7 -5.62 10.58 -4.83
N HIS A 8 -5.24 9.51 -5.53
CA HIS A 8 -5.22 9.46 -6.98
C HIS A 8 -6.40 8.66 -7.48
N THR A 9 -6.96 9.07 -8.62
CA THR A 9 -8.09 8.38 -9.25
C THR A 9 -7.68 7.63 -10.52
N ASN A 10 -6.48 7.88 -11.04
CA ASN A 10 -5.92 7.20 -12.21
C ASN A 10 -4.39 7.12 -12.11
N PRO A 11 -3.82 5.99 -11.65
CA PRO A 11 -4.48 4.85 -11.04
C PRO A 11 -5.13 5.19 -9.69
N VAL A 12 -6.04 4.34 -9.20
CA VAL A 12 -6.57 4.47 -7.83
C VAL A 12 -5.50 4.03 -6.83
N ALA A 13 -4.82 5.02 -6.26
CA ALA A 13 -3.67 4.86 -5.36
C ALA A 13 -3.63 6.01 -4.34
N ALA A 14 -2.88 5.82 -3.27
CA ALA A 14 -2.60 6.88 -2.31
C ALA A 14 -1.09 7.04 -2.14
N SER A 15 -0.63 8.29 -2.19
CA SER A 15 0.75 8.65 -1.89
C SER A 15 0.79 9.62 -0.72
N TYR A 16 1.96 9.75 -0.09
CA TYR A 16 2.10 10.48 1.16
C TYR A 16 3.29 11.40 1.16
N PHE A 17 3.16 12.57 1.77
CA PHE A 17 4.27 13.45 2.08
C PHE A 17 4.45 13.58 3.58
N PHE A 18 5.66 13.31 4.06
CA PHE A 18 6.09 13.52 5.43
C PHE A 18 7.16 14.61 5.46
N GLY A 19 6.98 15.64 6.29
CA GLY A 19 7.90 16.76 6.39
C GLY A 19 8.36 17.06 7.81
N CYS A 20 9.61 17.49 7.94
CA CYS A 20 10.16 18.08 9.15
C CYS A 20 10.51 19.54 8.86
N GLY A 21 9.81 20.48 9.52
CA GLY A 21 10.00 21.91 9.30
C GLY A 21 11.32 22.46 9.86
N SER A 22 11.92 21.84 10.86
CA SER A 22 13.20 22.30 11.41
C SER A 22 14.36 22.23 10.41
N PRO A 23 14.56 21.11 9.68
CA PRO A 23 15.51 21.05 8.57
C PRO A 23 14.91 21.45 7.21
N SER A 24 13.61 21.78 7.13
CA SER A 24 12.87 21.97 5.87
C SER A 24 13.06 20.80 4.89
N GLN A 25 12.91 19.58 5.39
CA GLN A 25 13.10 18.35 4.60
C GLN A 25 11.83 17.51 4.58
N GLY A 26 11.57 16.87 3.44
CA GLY A 26 10.42 16.02 3.22
C GLY A 26 10.74 14.70 2.52
N VAL A 27 9.84 13.75 2.68
CA VAL A 27 9.87 12.43 2.05
C VAL A 27 8.53 12.19 1.37
N VAL A 28 8.57 11.67 0.15
CA VAL A 28 7.38 11.17 -0.54
C VAL A 28 7.35 9.65 -0.47
N VAL A 29 6.20 9.07 -0.12
CA VAL A 29 5.97 7.62 -0.10
C VAL A 29 5.01 7.25 -1.22
N ASP A 30 5.36 6.23 -1.99
CA ASP A 30 4.65 5.71 -3.17
C ASP A 30 4.33 6.80 -4.22
N PRO A 31 5.32 7.59 -4.69
CA PRO A 31 5.08 8.60 -5.71
C PRO A 31 4.63 7.99 -7.04
N LEU A 32 3.69 8.67 -7.71
CA LEU A 32 3.32 8.34 -9.08
C LEU A 32 4.31 8.97 -10.07
N GLU A 33 4.80 8.18 -11.03
CA GLU A 33 5.80 8.60 -12.03
C GLU A 33 5.33 9.81 -12.86
N ASP A 34 4.09 9.82 -13.29
CA ASP A 34 3.49 10.90 -14.10
C ASP A 34 3.17 12.17 -13.29
N GLN A 35 3.36 12.13 -11.96
CA GLN A 35 3.06 13.23 -11.04
C GLN A 35 4.28 13.75 -10.29
N VAL A 36 5.50 13.44 -10.72
CA VAL A 36 6.73 13.94 -10.07
C VAL A 36 6.72 15.45 -9.86
N ASN A 37 6.31 16.22 -10.88
CA ASN A 37 6.26 17.69 -10.79
C ASN A 37 5.25 18.18 -9.75
N PHE A 38 4.11 17.50 -9.60
CA PHE A 38 3.12 17.83 -8.57
C PHE A 38 3.73 17.75 -7.17
N TYR A 39 4.50 16.70 -6.87
CA TYR A 39 5.14 16.57 -5.55
C TYR A 39 6.19 17.66 -5.30
N VAL A 40 6.97 18.02 -6.33
CA VAL A 40 7.97 19.10 -6.25
C VAL A 40 7.28 20.43 -5.95
N GLU A 41 6.24 20.77 -6.70
CA GLU A 41 5.46 22.01 -6.50
C GLU A 41 4.80 22.05 -5.12
N GLU A 42 4.25 20.93 -4.64
CA GLU A 42 3.69 20.86 -3.28
C GLU A 42 4.77 21.03 -2.20
N ALA A 43 5.96 20.44 -2.38
CA ALA A 43 7.07 20.63 -1.44
C ALA A 43 7.53 22.10 -1.40
N GLU A 44 7.63 22.76 -2.56
CA GLU A 44 7.98 24.18 -2.67
C GLU A 44 6.96 25.08 -1.96
N LYS A 45 5.66 24.85 -2.18
CA LYS A 45 4.58 25.58 -1.48
C LYS A 45 4.66 25.42 0.04
N LEU A 46 5.14 24.27 0.50
CA LEU A 46 5.34 23.97 1.92
C LEU A 46 6.68 24.47 2.47
N GLY A 47 7.55 25.05 1.63
CA GLY A 47 8.90 25.49 2.02
C GLY A 47 9.82 24.34 2.40
N MET A 48 9.67 23.19 1.72
CA MET A 48 10.36 21.93 2.01
C MET A 48 11.17 21.45 0.81
N ASN A 49 12.28 20.75 1.08
CA ASN A 49 13.06 20.02 0.08
C ASN A 49 12.77 18.53 0.18
N ILE A 50 12.38 17.88 -0.92
CA ILE A 50 12.25 16.42 -0.96
C ILE A 50 13.66 15.82 -0.94
N VAL A 51 13.96 15.02 0.09
CA VAL A 51 15.27 14.38 0.28
C VAL A 51 15.23 12.87 0.10
N TYR A 52 14.04 12.26 0.20
CA TYR A 52 13.84 10.83 -0.08
C TYR A 52 12.52 10.60 -0.82
N ALA A 53 12.52 9.58 -1.66
CA ALA A 53 11.33 8.92 -2.16
C ALA A 53 11.39 7.45 -1.68
N ILE A 54 10.28 6.92 -1.18
CA ILE A 54 10.18 5.56 -0.65
C ILE A 54 9.05 4.84 -1.39
N ASP A 55 9.34 3.69 -1.96
CA ASP A 55 8.31 2.75 -2.41
C ASP A 55 8.08 1.69 -1.31
N THR A 56 6.83 1.48 -0.91
CA THR A 56 6.43 0.49 0.10
C THR A 56 6.70 -0.93 -0.37
N HIS A 57 6.60 -1.15 -1.67
CA HIS A 57 6.91 -2.39 -2.37
C HIS A 57 7.25 -2.05 -3.81
N LEU A 58 7.81 -3.01 -4.56
CA LEU A 58 7.89 -2.85 -6.00
C LEU A 58 6.46 -2.70 -6.54
N HIS A 59 6.08 -1.47 -6.87
CA HIS A 59 4.75 -1.16 -7.40
C HIS A 59 4.55 -1.98 -8.66
N ALA A 60 3.53 -2.80 -8.56
CA ALA A 60 3.32 -3.86 -9.50
C ALA A 60 1.82 -4.12 -9.45
N ASP A 61 1.15 -3.52 -10.39
CA ASP A 61 -0.20 -3.78 -10.86
C ASP A 61 -0.25 -5.22 -11.48
N HIS A 62 0.09 -6.27 -10.68
CA HIS A 62 1.05 -7.35 -11.03
C HIS A 62 0.65 -8.74 -11.65
N VAL A 63 1.53 -9.48 -12.38
CA VAL A 63 1.77 -10.97 -12.35
C VAL A 63 2.76 -11.26 -11.24
N SER A 64 2.34 -12.19 -10.39
CA SER A 64 3.19 -12.88 -9.46
C SER A 64 3.21 -14.38 -9.75
N GLY A 65 4.38 -15.00 -9.53
CA GLY A 65 4.44 -16.42 -9.20
C GLY A 65 3.66 -16.73 -7.91
N ALA A 66 3.28 -15.72 -7.11
CA ALA A 66 2.53 -15.81 -5.87
C ALA A 66 1.16 -16.46 -5.96
N ARG A 67 0.60 -16.83 -7.11
CA ARG A 67 -0.48 -17.85 -7.05
C ARG A 67 0.12 -19.22 -6.71
N LYS A 68 1.06 -19.70 -7.52
CA LYS A 68 1.85 -20.93 -7.28
C LYS A 68 2.81 -20.85 -6.09
N LEU A 69 3.19 -19.63 -5.67
CA LEU A 69 4.03 -19.33 -4.51
C LEU A 69 3.19 -18.96 -3.29
N ALA A 70 1.95 -18.43 -3.35
CA ALA A 70 1.05 -18.34 -2.18
C ALA A 70 0.41 -19.70 -1.88
N GLU A 71 0.12 -20.49 -2.92
CA GLU A 71 -0.17 -21.92 -2.84
C GLU A 71 1.03 -22.72 -2.25
N LYS A 72 2.27 -22.19 -2.28
CA LYS A 72 3.48 -22.86 -1.74
C LYS A 72 4.17 -22.20 -0.52
N THR A 73 4.06 -20.89 -0.29
CA THR A 73 4.85 -20.06 0.68
C THR A 73 4.25 -18.69 1.08
N GLY A 74 3.46 -18.00 0.25
CA GLY A 74 3.21 -16.54 0.36
C GLY A 74 1.98 -16.07 1.15
N ALA A 75 0.87 -16.82 1.21
CA ALA A 75 -0.21 -16.46 2.14
C ALA A 75 0.21 -16.73 3.61
N LYS A 76 1.19 -17.61 3.81
CA LYS A 76 1.87 -17.80 5.09
C LYS A 76 2.69 -16.56 5.49
N ASP A 77 3.45 -15.96 4.58
CA ASP A 77 4.19 -14.73 4.88
C ASP A 77 3.25 -13.54 5.16
N LEU A 78 2.11 -13.48 4.46
CA LEU A 78 1.03 -12.53 4.76
C LEU A 78 0.43 -12.80 6.14
N TYR A 79 0.15 -14.05 6.47
CA TYR A 79 -0.34 -14.44 7.79
C TYR A 79 0.66 -14.05 8.89
N GLN A 80 1.95 -14.33 8.71
CA GLN A 80 2.99 -13.94 9.67
C GLN A 80 3.12 -12.42 9.80
N SER A 81 3.01 -11.68 8.70
CA SER A 81 3.01 -10.22 8.73
C SER A 81 1.79 -9.68 9.46
N LEU A 82 0.62 -10.28 9.22
CA LEU A 82 -0.62 -9.98 9.92
C LEU A 82 -0.48 -10.22 11.43
N GLN A 83 0.11 -11.34 11.85
CA GLN A 83 0.37 -11.62 13.27
C GLN A 83 1.27 -10.56 13.94
N LYS A 84 2.18 -9.92 13.20
CA LYS A 84 2.98 -8.80 13.72
C LYS A 84 2.14 -7.52 13.81
N ILE A 85 1.32 -7.26 12.81
CA ILE A 85 0.45 -6.06 12.75
C ILE A 85 -0.62 -6.12 13.85
N THR A 86 -1.18 -7.30 14.16
CA THR A 86 -2.18 -7.46 15.22
C THR A 86 -1.62 -7.25 16.63
N GLN A 87 -0.30 -7.30 16.80
CA GLN A 87 0.37 -6.96 18.07
C GLN A 87 0.54 -5.46 18.28
N LEU A 88 0.34 -4.65 17.25
CA LEU A 88 0.40 -3.19 17.37
C LEU A 88 -0.77 -2.65 18.19
N GLU A 89 -0.53 -1.52 18.85
CA GLU A 89 -1.55 -0.82 19.65
C GLU A 89 -2.70 -0.30 18.80
N ASP A 90 -3.91 -0.35 19.36
CA ASP A 90 -5.15 -0.05 18.63
C ASP A 90 -5.23 1.37 18.09
N HIS A 91 -4.51 2.32 18.70
CA HIS A 91 -4.52 3.73 18.33
C HIS A 91 -3.63 4.06 17.13
N ILE A 92 -2.81 3.11 16.67
CA ILE A 92 -1.92 3.30 15.53
C ILE A 92 -2.74 3.46 14.25
N GLU A 93 -2.46 4.52 13.49
CA GLU A 93 -3.13 4.81 12.22
C GLU A 93 -2.64 3.88 11.10
N VAL A 94 -3.55 3.56 10.19
CA VAL A 94 -3.28 2.74 9.00
C VAL A 94 -3.52 3.58 7.77
N TYR A 95 -2.45 3.78 6.98
CA TYR A 95 -2.45 4.54 5.73
C TYR A 95 -2.11 3.59 4.57
N PRO A 96 -3.11 3.10 3.82
CA PRO A 96 -2.89 2.10 2.76
C PRO A 96 -2.38 2.74 1.46
N GLY A 97 -1.69 1.97 0.61
CA GLY A 97 -1.27 2.45 -0.72
C GLY A 97 -2.41 2.53 -1.76
N ALA A 98 -3.60 2.00 -1.43
CA ALA A 98 -4.78 2.02 -2.31
C ALA A 98 -6.09 2.00 -1.49
N PHE A 99 -7.18 2.41 -2.13
CA PHE A 99 -8.53 2.46 -1.55
C PHE A 99 -9.59 1.99 -2.56
N SER A 100 -10.87 2.08 -2.20
CA SER A 100 -11.99 1.64 -3.05
C SER A 100 -11.88 2.14 -4.49
N GLY A 101 -12.06 1.24 -5.45
CA GLY A 101 -11.86 1.51 -6.89
C GLY A 101 -10.54 0.98 -7.43
N SER A 102 -9.58 0.61 -6.57
CA SER A 102 -8.34 -0.03 -7.02
C SER A 102 -8.58 -1.49 -7.40
N VAL A 103 -7.93 -1.90 -8.50
CA VAL A 103 -7.92 -3.30 -8.99
C VAL A 103 -7.09 -4.23 -8.09
N CYS A 104 -6.26 -3.67 -7.21
CA CYS A 104 -5.27 -4.40 -6.42
C CYS A 104 -5.82 -5.08 -5.16
N GLY A 105 -7.09 -4.89 -4.79
CA GLY A 105 -7.64 -5.43 -3.55
C GLY A 105 -9.12 -5.81 -3.63
N ARG A 106 -9.49 -6.90 -2.93
CA ARG A 106 -10.89 -7.32 -2.77
C ARG A 106 -11.53 -6.49 -1.65
N GLY A 107 -12.62 -5.80 -1.96
CA GLY A 107 -13.45 -5.15 -0.93
C GLY A 107 -12.77 -4.00 -0.20
N LEU A 108 -11.89 -3.24 -0.88
CA LEU A 108 -11.23 -2.08 -0.28
C LEU A 108 -12.25 -1.02 0.15
N SER A 109 -12.07 -0.51 1.36
CA SER A 109 -12.90 0.57 1.92
C SER A 109 -12.72 1.87 1.13
N GLY A 110 -13.79 2.66 1.04
CA GLY A 110 -13.73 4.02 0.52
C GLY A 110 -13.09 5.01 1.50
N LYS A 111 -12.92 4.63 2.76
CA LYS A 111 -12.22 5.44 3.76
C LYS A 111 -10.70 5.30 3.52
N PRO A 112 -9.97 6.39 3.24
CA PRO A 112 -8.56 6.35 2.83
C PRO A 112 -7.59 6.16 4.00
N SER A 113 -8.08 5.97 5.22
CA SER A 113 -7.30 5.67 6.41
C SER A 113 -8.11 4.91 7.44
N SER A 114 -7.43 4.21 8.35
CA SER A 114 -8.04 3.45 9.43
C SER A 114 -7.16 3.47 10.69
N THR A 115 -7.45 2.60 11.65
CA THR A 115 -6.61 2.34 12.82
C THR A 115 -6.48 0.84 13.02
N ILE A 116 -5.40 0.39 13.65
CA ILE A 116 -5.21 -1.03 14.00
C ILE A 116 -6.42 -1.56 14.79
N GLY A 117 -6.92 -0.81 15.76
CA GLY A 117 -8.09 -1.23 16.55
C GLY A 117 -9.37 -1.34 15.73
N PHE A 118 -9.58 -0.44 14.75
CA PHE A 118 -10.72 -0.56 13.85
C PHE A 118 -10.60 -1.78 12.94
N GLU A 119 -9.43 -2.01 12.35
CA GLU A 119 -9.19 -3.18 11.49
C GLU A 119 -9.35 -4.49 12.26
N LYS A 120 -8.82 -4.60 13.48
CA LYS A 120 -9.03 -5.80 14.33
C LYS A 120 -10.51 -6.13 14.56
N ARG A 121 -11.37 -5.10 14.69
CA ARG A 121 -12.80 -5.28 14.96
C ARG A 121 -13.61 -5.64 13.70
N HIS A 122 -13.22 -5.12 12.53
CA HIS A 122 -14.09 -5.14 11.35
C HIS A 122 -13.49 -5.81 10.11
N ASN A 123 -12.17 -5.99 10.05
CA ASN A 123 -11.50 -6.62 8.91
C ASN A 123 -11.56 -8.14 9.06
N GLU A 124 -12.29 -8.81 8.17
CA GLU A 124 -12.42 -10.27 8.19
C GLU A 124 -11.08 -10.99 8.12
N ALA A 125 -10.09 -10.45 7.39
CA ALA A 125 -8.77 -11.04 7.28
C ALA A 125 -8.04 -11.10 8.64
N MET A 126 -8.34 -10.18 9.57
CA MET A 126 -7.73 -10.12 10.91
C MET A 126 -8.35 -11.08 11.92
N LYS A 127 -9.44 -11.78 11.57
CA LYS A 127 -10.16 -12.66 12.49
C LYS A 127 -9.68 -14.12 12.45
N PHE A 128 -8.77 -14.45 11.54
CA PHE A 128 -8.27 -15.81 11.39
C PHE A 128 -7.12 -16.08 12.38
N ASP A 129 -7.32 -17.08 13.24
CA ASP A 129 -6.29 -17.62 14.15
C ASP A 129 -5.58 -18.87 13.57
N ASN A 130 -6.03 -19.31 12.39
CA ASN A 130 -5.50 -20.48 11.69
C ASN A 130 -4.90 -20.07 10.34
N GLU A 131 -3.61 -20.34 10.15
CA GLU A 131 -2.88 -20.01 8.91
C GLU A 131 -3.52 -20.64 7.67
N LYS A 132 -4.01 -21.88 7.76
CA LYS A 132 -4.58 -22.62 6.62
C LYS A 132 -5.91 -22.01 6.19
N GLU A 133 -6.79 -21.70 7.14
CA GLU A 133 -8.07 -21.05 6.86
C GLU A 133 -7.87 -19.64 6.29
N PHE A 134 -6.88 -18.90 6.81
CA PHE A 134 -6.47 -17.61 6.25
C PHE A 134 -5.99 -17.74 4.80
N VAL A 135 -5.13 -18.72 4.50
CA VAL A 135 -4.62 -18.96 3.14
C VAL A 135 -5.77 -19.27 2.18
N GLU A 136 -6.71 -20.12 2.59
CA GLU A 136 -7.89 -20.45 1.80
C GLU A 136 -8.76 -19.22 1.53
N PHE A 137 -9.03 -18.42 2.55
CA PHE A 137 -9.76 -17.15 2.42
C PHE A 137 -9.08 -16.19 1.43
N MET A 138 -7.77 -15.96 1.57
CA MET A 138 -7.02 -15.02 0.73
C MET A 138 -6.92 -15.47 -0.73
N THR A 139 -6.87 -16.78 -0.98
CA THR A 139 -6.72 -17.34 -2.32
C THR A 139 -8.05 -17.62 -3.04
N SER A 140 -9.16 -17.68 -2.30
CA SER A 140 -10.50 -17.73 -2.90
C SER A 140 -10.78 -16.45 -3.72
N ASN A 141 -11.42 -16.50 -4.89
CA ASN A 141 -11.93 -15.32 -5.63
C ASN A 141 -10.94 -14.16 -5.91
N VAL A 142 -9.69 -14.47 -6.29
CA VAL A 142 -8.71 -13.46 -6.70
C VAL A 142 -9.06 -12.93 -8.10
N PRO A 143 -9.18 -11.60 -8.30
CA PRO A 143 -9.48 -11.01 -9.60
C PRO A 143 -8.36 -11.27 -10.64
N PRO A 144 -8.68 -11.23 -11.95
CA PRO A 144 -7.68 -11.36 -13.00
C PRO A 144 -6.71 -10.17 -13.00
N GLN A 145 -5.54 -10.37 -13.59
CA GLN A 145 -4.48 -9.36 -13.62
C GLN A 145 -4.83 -8.22 -14.60
N PRO A 146 -4.39 -6.98 -14.32
CA PRO A 146 -4.55 -5.86 -15.24
C PRO A 146 -3.80 -6.05 -16.57
N GLU A 147 -4.28 -5.38 -17.61
CA GLU A 147 -3.60 -5.31 -18.91
C GLU A 147 -2.28 -4.52 -18.80
N GLY A 148 -1.28 -4.84 -19.64
CA GLY A 148 0.02 -4.14 -19.62
C GLY A 148 0.95 -4.48 -18.45
N PHE A 149 0.48 -5.29 -17.50
CA PHE A 149 1.19 -5.64 -16.28
C PHE A 149 2.70 -5.93 -16.45
N LYS A 150 3.06 -6.86 -17.36
CA LYS A 150 4.44 -7.39 -17.44
C LYS A 150 5.45 -6.30 -17.78
N GLU A 151 5.02 -5.28 -18.51
CA GLU A 151 5.87 -4.17 -18.90
C GLU A 151 6.03 -3.17 -17.76
N MET A 152 4.96 -2.79 -17.06
CA MET A 152 5.02 -1.91 -15.87
C MET A 152 6.00 -2.45 -14.82
N ARG A 153 6.02 -3.78 -14.64
CA ARG A 153 6.95 -4.42 -13.70
C ARG A 153 8.41 -4.41 -14.11
N LYS A 154 8.71 -4.41 -15.40
CA LYS A 154 10.10 -4.29 -15.89
C LYS A 154 10.59 -2.87 -15.69
N THR A 155 9.76 -1.89 -16.07
CA THR A 155 10.01 -0.46 -15.85
C THR A 155 10.33 -0.16 -14.38
N ASN A 156 9.48 -0.61 -13.45
CA ASN A 156 9.68 -0.37 -12.02
C ASN A 156 10.87 -1.15 -11.42
N GLN A 157 11.37 -2.19 -12.11
CA GLN A 157 12.62 -2.88 -11.74
C GLN A 157 13.87 -2.20 -12.33
N GLY A 158 13.71 -1.14 -13.12
CA GLY A 158 14.79 -0.48 -13.85
C GLY A 158 15.38 -1.37 -14.96
N LYS A 159 14.56 -2.25 -15.56
CA LYS A 159 14.97 -3.22 -16.58
C LYS A 159 14.26 -3.02 -17.92
#